data_AF-A0A810P1M2-F1
#
_entry.id   AF-A0A810P1M2-F1
#
_cell.length_a   1.000
_cell.length_b   1.000
_cell.length_c   1.000
_cell.angle_alpha   90.00
_cell.angle_beta   90.00
_cell.angle_gamma   90.00
#
_symmetry.space_group_name_H-M   'P 1'
#
loop_
_entity.id
_entity.type
_entity.pdbx_description
1 polymer ?
#
loop_
_entity_poly.entity_id
_entity_poly.type
_entity_poly.pdbx_seq_one_letter_code
_entity_poly.pdbx_strand_id
1 'polypeptide(L)'
;MIHEPIDPDDHTDWLVEQGRVDEAVTFLESRAVDGDWRDVDRLTGLLMENGRVEEAEAHWRAAIGAGLPGAYGGLADLLAVAGRTDEAVAGWRAAVEAGEPRARVHLAELLCRTGRAEEAIAEYGTAIAAGDAAAGAGLAKVYARAGRLDEAVRAYRSAIGAPGVSRWPLGALFEKFGRIDEAAAAYRAAVDAGEWHVRKDLARLLAAQGHLEEATRLIRVLLAEPGQNSAYRQLGWLLTEQRRFAEVEAEARRLKDANLIGLCHLLAGARQSANYHEDCPAGCEGGTRVVRHLPGHRDNVRRDPAG
;
A
#
# COMPACT_ATOMS: atom_id res chain seq x y z
N MET A 1 -9.31 25.40 32.26
CA MET A 1 -8.24 26.20 31.62
C MET A 1 -7.43 25.24 30.81
N ILE A 2 -7.52 25.32 29.48
CA ILE A 2 -6.59 24.62 28.60
C ILE A 2 -5.34 25.50 28.61
N HIS A 3 -4.25 24.99 29.17
CA HIS A 3 -3.00 25.73 29.25
C HIS A 3 -2.38 25.84 27.86
N GLU A 4 -1.77 26.98 27.57
CA GLU A 4 -0.93 27.17 26.39
C GLU A 4 0.16 26.09 26.36
N PRO A 5 0.28 25.31 25.27
CA PRO A 5 1.27 24.24 25.18
C PRO A 5 2.70 24.79 25.16
N ILE A 6 3.62 24.04 25.75
CA ILE A 6 5.07 24.37 25.76
C ILE A 6 5.75 23.85 24.49
N ASP A 7 5.24 22.76 23.91
CA ASP A 7 5.75 22.23 22.65
C ASP A 7 5.27 23.13 21.49
N PRO A 8 6.19 23.66 20.66
CA PRO A 8 5.84 24.46 19.49
C PRO A 8 4.87 23.78 18.52
N ASP A 9 4.96 22.45 18.40
CA ASP A 9 4.09 21.68 17.53
C ASP A 9 2.67 21.60 18.11
N ASP A 10 2.54 21.40 19.41
CA ASP A 10 1.26 21.43 20.11
C ASP A 10 0.67 22.86 20.13
N HIS A 11 1.50 23.90 20.15
CA HIS A 11 1.08 25.30 20.15
C HIS A 11 0.34 25.67 18.85
N THR A 12 0.83 25.19 17.70
CA THR A 12 0.18 25.42 16.40
C THR A 12 -1.21 24.78 16.38
N ASP A 13 -1.33 23.51 16.79
CA ASP A 13 -2.60 22.80 16.80
C ASP A 13 -3.58 23.45 17.78
N TRP A 14 -3.09 23.87 18.95
CA TRP A 14 -3.88 24.61 19.92
C TRP A 14 -4.44 25.93 19.34
N LEU A 15 -3.63 26.72 18.62
CA LEU A 15 -4.10 27.95 17.97
C LEU A 15 -5.20 27.66 16.94
N VAL A 16 -5.06 26.59 16.16
CA VAL A 16 -6.07 26.15 15.18
C VAL A 16 -7.36 25.71 15.88
N GLU A 17 -7.29 24.95 16.97
CA GLU A 17 -8.46 24.55 17.77
C GLU A 17 -9.23 25.75 18.34
N GLN A 18 -8.53 26.86 18.65
CA GLN A 18 -9.15 28.10 19.10
C GLN A 18 -9.69 28.97 17.94
N GLY A 19 -9.58 28.52 16.69
CA GLY A 19 -9.96 29.28 15.49
C GLY A 19 -9.02 30.44 15.15
N ARG A 20 -7.83 30.48 15.75
CA ARG A 20 -6.81 31.53 15.59
C ARG A 20 -5.82 31.15 14.48
N VAL A 21 -6.35 30.85 13.30
CA VAL A 21 -5.58 30.33 12.16
C VAL A 21 -4.50 31.31 11.70
N ASP A 22 -4.78 32.61 11.63
CA ASP A 22 -3.77 33.59 11.19
C ASP A 22 -2.58 33.69 12.15
N GLU A 23 -2.83 33.53 13.45
CA GLU A 23 -1.75 33.51 14.45
C GLU A 23 -0.92 32.22 14.35
N ALA A 24 -1.55 31.08 14.05
CA ALA A 24 -0.85 29.83 13.77
C ALA A 24 0.01 29.95 12.49
N VAL A 25 -0.51 30.60 11.45
CA VAL A 25 0.24 30.90 10.22
C VAL A 25 1.44 31.77 10.54
N THR A 26 1.28 32.91 11.23
CA THR A 26 2.41 33.79 11.59
C THR A 26 3.45 33.07 12.46
N PHE A 27 3.01 32.22 13.38
CA PHE A 27 3.92 31.40 14.18
C PHE A 27 4.75 30.46 13.31
N LEU A 28 4.11 29.72 12.40
CA LEU A 28 4.81 28.82 11.48
C LEU A 28 5.69 29.56 10.47
N GLU A 29 5.26 30.72 9.97
CA GLU A 29 6.08 31.58 9.10
C GLU A 29 7.39 31.97 9.79
N SER A 30 7.32 32.33 11.08
CA SER A 30 8.53 32.69 11.84
C SER A 30 9.53 31.53 11.97
N ARG A 31 9.03 30.28 11.98
CA ARG A 31 9.85 29.06 12.04
C ARG A 31 10.36 28.62 10.67
N ALA A 32 9.55 28.78 9.63
CA ALA A 32 9.92 28.44 8.27
C ALA A 32 11.13 29.25 7.76
N VAL A 33 11.39 30.42 8.34
CA VAL A 33 12.61 31.23 8.09
C VAL A 33 13.89 30.48 8.51
N ASP A 34 13.82 29.59 9.51
CA ASP A 34 14.97 28.81 10.00
C ASP A 34 15.32 27.60 9.09
N GLY A 35 14.50 27.33 8.06
CA GLY A 35 14.90 26.48 6.94
C GLY A 35 14.67 24.97 7.09
N ASP A 36 13.73 24.51 7.94
CA ASP A 36 13.25 23.12 7.86
C ASP A 36 12.07 23.03 6.87
N TRP A 37 12.16 22.10 5.92
CA TRP A 37 11.08 21.78 4.99
C TRP A 37 9.80 21.35 5.73
N ARG A 38 9.92 20.80 6.95
CA ARG A 38 8.77 20.39 7.78
C ARG A 38 7.91 21.55 8.23
N ASP A 39 8.54 22.66 8.62
CA ASP A 39 7.81 23.87 9.03
C ASP A 39 7.11 24.49 7.81
N VAL A 40 7.76 24.47 6.63
CA VAL A 40 7.13 24.87 5.37
C VAL A 40 5.97 23.94 5.00
N ASP A 41 6.14 22.62 5.14
CA ASP A 41 5.10 21.63 4.85
C ASP A 41 3.88 21.82 5.75
N ARG A 42 4.10 21.98 7.07
CA ARG A 42 3.03 22.23 8.03
C ARG A 42 2.30 23.56 7.76
N LEU A 43 3.05 24.63 7.48
CA LEU A 43 2.51 25.93 7.11
C LEU A 43 1.63 25.83 5.86
N THR A 44 2.15 25.20 4.81
CA THR A 44 1.43 25.08 3.54
C THR A 44 0.22 24.18 3.66
N GLY A 45 0.27 23.12 4.47
CA GLY A 45 -0.88 22.29 4.82
C GLY A 45 -1.99 23.10 5.48
N LEU A 46 -1.65 23.89 6.51
CA LEU A 46 -2.61 24.77 7.20
C LEU A 46 -3.24 25.80 6.24
N LEU A 47 -2.43 26.41 5.38
CA LEU A 47 -2.92 27.36 4.38
C LEU A 47 -3.86 26.69 3.37
N MET A 48 -3.55 25.47 2.92
CA MET A 48 -4.39 24.68 2.02
C MET A 48 -5.74 24.32 2.63
N GLU A 49 -5.77 23.90 3.89
CA GLU A 49 -7.01 23.58 4.62
C GLU A 49 -7.94 24.80 4.76
N ASN A 50 -7.36 26.00 4.75
CA ASN A 50 -8.09 27.27 4.82
C ASN A 50 -8.29 27.94 3.45
N GLY A 51 -8.03 27.24 2.35
CA GLY A 51 -8.25 27.72 0.98
C GLY A 51 -7.25 28.80 0.50
N ARG A 52 -6.17 29.04 1.25
CA ARG A 52 -5.11 30.02 0.95
C ARG A 52 -4.02 29.39 0.07
N VAL A 53 -4.42 28.88 -1.09
CA VAL A 53 -3.56 28.08 -1.99
C VAL A 53 -2.38 28.90 -2.53
N GLU A 54 -2.61 30.16 -2.89
CA GLU A 54 -1.60 31.05 -3.47
C GLU A 54 -0.49 31.39 -2.47
N GLU A 55 -0.83 31.56 -1.19
CA GLU A 55 0.13 31.82 -0.13
C GLU A 55 0.99 30.58 0.14
N ALA A 56 0.35 29.41 0.21
CA ALA A 56 1.04 28.14 0.34
C ALA A 56 2.03 27.91 -0.83
N GLU A 57 1.61 28.22 -2.05
CA GLU A 57 2.48 28.15 -3.22
C GLU A 57 3.67 29.11 -3.13
N ALA A 58 3.46 30.34 -2.63
CA ALA A 58 4.52 31.32 -2.43
C ALA A 58 5.59 30.82 -1.45
N HIS A 59 5.19 30.18 -0.35
CA HIS A 59 6.13 29.61 0.61
C HIS A 59 6.95 28.47 0.00
N TRP A 60 6.34 27.58 -0.77
CA TRP A 60 7.10 26.53 -1.46
C TRP A 60 8.06 27.06 -2.52
N ARG A 61 7.68 28.11 -3.26
CA ARG A 61 8.59 28.77 -4.20
C ARG A 61 9.75 29.47 -3.51
N ALA A 62 9.50 30.11 -2.36
CA ALA A 62 10.55 30.68 -1.53
C ALA A 62 11.51 29.60 -1.02
N ALA A 63 10.97 28.44 -0.58
CA ALA A 63 11.75 27.28 -0.18
C ALA A 63 12.65 26.73 -1.30
N ILE A 64 12.14 26.68 -2.54
CA ILE A 64 12.96 26.32 -3.72
C ILE A 64 14.07 27.36 -3.93
N GLY A 65 13.76 28.65 -3.85
CA GLY A 65 14.76 29.73 -3.97
C GLY A 65 15.84 29.67 -2.89
N ALA A 66 15.50 29.20 -1.69
CA ALA A 66 16.42 28.97 -0.58
C ALA A 66 17.20 27.64 -0.70
N GLY A 67 16.91 26.81 -1.72
CA GLY A 67 17.56 25.52 -1.91
C GLY A 67 17.18 24.47 -0.85
N LEU A 68 15.98 24.60 -0.26
CA LEU A 68 15.53 23.65 0.75
C LEU A 68 15.29 22.27 0.12
N PRO A 69 15.88 21.19 0.69
CA PRO A 69 15.64 19.83 0.21
C PRO A 69 14.15 19.49 0.25
N GLY A 70 13.64 18.85 -0.81
CA GLY A 70 12.24 18.43 -0.89
C GLY A 70 11.24 19.53 -1.24
N ALA A 71 11.67 20.79 -1.39
CA ALA A 71 10.76 21.91 -1.72
C ALA A 71 10.06 21.74 -3.07
N TYR A 72 10.73 21.16 -4.07
CA TYR A 72 10.10 20.80 -5.34
C TYR A 72 8.98 19.76 -5.17
N GLY A 73 9.15 18.82 -4.23
CA GLY A 73 8.13 17.83 -3.90
C GLY A 73 6.90 18.45 -3.27
N GLY A 74 7.11 19.28 -2.25
CA GLY A 74 6.04 20.03 -1.60
C GLY A 74 5.24 20.90 -2.56
N LEU A 75 5.93 21.67 -3.43
CA LEU A 75 5.27 22.49 -4.45
C LEU A 75 4.43 21.65 -5.41
N ALA A 76 4.99 20.55 -5.92
CA ALA A 76 4.32 19.75 -6.92
C ALA A 76 3.12 18.98 -6.36
N ASP A 77 3.20 18.49 -5.13
CA ASP A 77 2.06 17.86 -4.46
C ASP A 77 0.96 18.88 -4.15
N LEU A 78 1.32 20.09 -3.70
CA LEU A 78 0.37 21.19 -3.54
C LEU A 78 -0.36 21.50 -4.85
N LEU A 79 0.39 21.70 -5.94
CA LEU A 79 -0.18 22.01 -7.25
C LEU A 79 -1.05 20.87 -7.78
N ALA A 80 -0.66 19.61 -7.53
CA ALA A 80 -1.46 18.44 -7.91
C ALA A 80 -2.78 18.37 -7.13
N VAL A 81 -2.78 18.67 -5.82
CA VAL A 81 -3.99 18.73 -4.99
C VAL A 81 -4.91 19.88 -5.42
N ALA A 82 -4.33 21.03 -5.79
CA ALA A 82 -5.06 22.17 -6.33
C ALA A 82 -5.60 21.96 -7.76
N GLY A 83 -5.40 20.77 -8.37
CA GLY A 83 -5.84 20.46 -9.74
C GLY A 83 -4.97 21.09 -10.84
N ARG A 84 -3.91 21.82 -10.48
CA ARG A 84 -2.97 22.51 -11.38
C ARG A 84 -1.86 21.57 -11.85
N THR A 85 -2.28 20.48 -12.48
CA THR A 85 -1.40 19.35 -12.85
C THR A 85 -0.26 19.75 -13.78
N ASP A 86 -0.51 20.58 -14.80
CA ASP A 86 0.53 20.96 -15.76
C ASP A 86 1.62 21.82 -15.12
N GLU A 87 1.25 22.65 -14.13
CA GLU A 87 2.21 23.44 -13.36
C GLU A 87 3.03 22.55 -12.43
N ALA A 88 2.42 21.55 -11.80
CA ALA A 88 3.14 20.53 -11.02
C ALA A 88 4.17 19.77 -11.87
N VAL A 89 3.79 19.41 -13.10
CA VAL A 89 4.69 18.77 -14.08
C VAL A 89 5.83 19.71 -14.48
N ALA A 90 5.54 20.99 -14.72
CA ALA A 90 6.57 21.98 -15.02
C ALA A 90 7.54 22.18 -13.85
N GLY A 91 7.04 22.21 -12.62
CA GLY A 91 7.87 22.28 -11.40
C GLY A 91 8.81 21.09 -11.26
N TRP A 92 8.31 19.87 -11.46
CA TRP A 92 9.16 18.68 -11.45
C TRP A 92 10.17 18.64 -12.60
N ARG A 93 9.82 19.14 -13.79
CA ARG A 93 10.79 19.28 -14.88
C ARG A 93 11.92 20.24 -14.51
N ALA A 94 11.60 21.37 -13.88
CA ALA A 94 12.61 22.30 -13.37
C ALA A 94 13.53 21.62 -12.32
N ALA A 95 12.97 20.79 -11.45
CA ALA A 95 13.75 20.01 -10.48
C ALA A 95 14.71 19.01 -11.18
N VAL A 96 14.26 18.36 -12.26
CA VAL A 96 15.11 17.47 -13.07
C VAL A 96 16.27 18.25 -13.70
N GLU A 97 16.01 19.43 -14.26
CA GLU A 97 17.06 20.30 -14.82
C GLU A 97 18.02 20.83 -13.76
N ALA A 98 17.53 21.07 -12.54
CA ALA A 98 18.35 21.45 -11.39
C ALA A 98 19.19 20.28 -10.83
N GLY A 99 19.02 19.05 -11.35
CA GLY A 99 19.77 17.88 -10.91
C GLY A 99 19.30 17.31 -9.57
N GLU A 100 18.08 17.63 -9.14
CA GLU A 100 17.52 17.14 -7.89
C GLU A 100 17.45 15.60 -7.88
N PRO A 101 18.01 14.94 -6.85
CA PRO A 101 17.95 13.49 -6.74
C PRO A 101 16.50 12.99 -6.77
N ARG A 102 16.25 11.93 -7.55
CA ARG A 102 14.92 11.30 -7.70
C ARG A 102 13.82 12.19 -8.32
N ALA A 103 14.07 13.45 -8.66
CA ALA A 103 13.09 14.33 -9.30
C ALA A 103 12.48 13.69 -10.56
N ARG A 104 13.29 12.98 -11.34
CA ARG A 104 12.83 12.27 -12.54
C ARG A 104 11.83 11.14 -12.23
N VAL A 105 12.04 10.41 -11.14
CA VAL A 105 11.13 9.35 -10.68
C VAL A 105 9.81 9.97 -10.22
N HIS A 106 9.86 11.07 -9.46
CA HIS A 106 8.65 11.76 -9.01
C HIS A 106 7.87 12.42 -10.15
N LEU A 107 8.57 12.99 -11.14
CA LEU A 107 7.96 13.44 -12.39
C LEU A 107 7.19 12.30 -13.07
N ALA A 108 7.82 11.14 -13.23
CA ALA A 108 7.20 9.97 -13.84
C ALA A 108 5.98 9.45 -13.03
N GLU A 109 6.04 9.49 -11.70
CA GLU A 109 4.94 9.13 -10.81
C GLU A 109 3.74 10.07 -10.98
N LEU A 110 3.99 11.38 -11.04
CA LEU A 110 2.95 12.39 -11.27
C LEU A 110 2.32 12.22 -12.66
N LEU A 111 3.13 12.05 -13.70
CA LEU A 111 2.67 11.79 -15.07
C LEU A 111 1.79 10.53 -15.12
N CYS A 112 2.19 9.46 -14.41
CA CYS A 112 1.40 8.25 -14.33
C CYS A 112 0.06 8.45 -13.60
N ARG A 113 0.03 9.19 -12.48
CA ARG A 113 -1.19 9.50 -11.72
C ARG A 113 -2.17 10.36 -12.51
N THR A 114 -1.67 11.17 -13.44
CA THR A 114 -2.44 12.15 -14.22
C THR A 114 -2.80 11.66 -15.63
N GLY A 115 -2.57 10.36 -15.91
CA GLY A 115 -2.97 9.73 -17.18
C GLY A 115 -2.00 9.94 -18.35
N ARG A 116 -0.87 10.62 -18.11
CA ARG A 116 0.19 10.88 -19.11
C ARG A 116 1.18 9.72 -19.18
N ALA A 117 0.66 8.54 -19.52
CA ALA A 117 1.38 7.27 -19.40
C ALA A 117 2.65 7.19 -20.27
N GLU A 118 2.60 7.67 -21.52
CA GLU A 118 3.76 7.61 -22.43
C GLU A 118 4.90 8.53 -21.98
N GLU A 119 4.57 9.71 -21.45
CA GLU A 119 5.58 10.60 -20.85
C GLU A 119 6.19 9.96 -19.59
N ALA A 120 5.37 9.32 -18.74
CA ALA A 120 5.87 8.58 -17.58
C ALA A 120 6.83 7.45 -18.00
N ILE A 121 6.52 6.71 -19.07
CA ILE A 121 7.39 5.66 -19.61
C ILE A 121 8.74 6.24 -20.05
N ALA A 122 8.74 7.38 -20.74
CA ALA A 122 9.97 8.06 -21.17
C ALA A 122 10.84 8.50 -19.98
N GLU A 123 10.24 9.10 -18.95
CA GLU A 123 10.96 9.54 -17.76
C GLU A 123 11.54 8.38 -16.95
N TYR A 124 10.77 7.31 -16.73
CA TYR A 124 11.29 6.09 -16.10
C TYR A 124 12.39 5.44 -16.93
N GLY A 125 12.24 5.35 -18.25
CA GLY A 125 13.26 4.81 -19.14
C GLY A 125 14.58 5.58 -19.04
N THR A 126 14.49 6.91 -18.96
CA THR A 126 15.66 7.78 -18.80
C THR A 126 16.28 7.65 -17.41
N ALA A 127 15.49 7.42 -16.36
CA ALA A 127 16.01 7.13 -15.01
C ALA A 127 16.76 5.79 -14.97
N ILE A 128 16.21 4.74 -15.59
CA ILE A 128 16.84 3.42 -15.69
C ILE A 128 18.16 3.51 -16.48
N ALA A 129 18.17 4.25 -17.60
CA ALA A 129 19.38 4.47 -18.38
C ALA A 129 20.47 5.23 -17.62
N ALA A 130 20.09 6.09 -16.67
CA ALA A 130 21.00 6.79 -15.77
C ALA A 130 21.46 5.92 -14.57
N GLY A 131 21.05 4.65 -14.49
CA GLY A 131 21.49 3.70 -13.46
C GLY A 131 20.51 3.51 -12.30
N ASP A 132 19.36 4.20 -12.29
CA ASP A 132 18.31 3.95 -11.30
C ASP A 132 17.50 2.70 -11.69
N ALA A 133 18.03 1.53 -11.34
CA ALA A 133 17.34 0.26 -11.58
C ALA A 133 16.00 0.16 -10.84
N ALA A 134 15.82 0.86 -9.72
CA ALA A 134 14.58 0.82 -8.95
C ALA A 134 13.41 1.49 -9.70
N ALA A 135 13.71 2.44 -10.59
CA ALA A 135 12.72 3.06 -11.48
C ALA A 135 11.96 2.04 -12.35
N GLY A 136 12.51 0.84 -12.61
CA GLY A 136 11.81 -0.24 -13.30
C GLY A 136 10.55 -0.72 -12.57
N ALA A 137 10.48 -0.60 -11.24
CA ALA A 137 9.27 -0.90 -10.47
C ALA A 137 8.15 0.12 -10.75
N GLY A 138 8.50 1.41 -10.87
CA GLY A 138 7.59 2.46 -11.28
C GLY A 138 7.09 2.27 -12.71
N LEU A 139 8.01 1.97 -13.64
CA LEU A 139 7.68 1.66 -15.04
C LEU A 139 6.70 0.48 -15.16
N ALA A 140 6.91 -0.58 -14.38
CA ALA A 140 5.99 -1.71 -14.34
C ALA A 140 4.58 -1.31 -13.90
N LYS A 141 4.45 -0.38 -12.95
CA LYS A 141 3.15 0.15 -12.50
C LYS A 141 2.43 0.91 -13.62
N VAL A 142 3.17 1.65 -14.46
CA VAL A 142 2.61 2.32 -15.64
C VAL A 142 2.06 1.31 -16.64
N TYR A 143 2.88 0.32 -17.03
CA TYR A 143 2.44 -0.74 -17.95
C TYR A 143 1.25 -1.53 -17.40
N ALA A 144 1.24 -1.84 -16.10
CA ALA A 144 0.16 -2.54 -15.44
C ALA A 144 -1.16 -1.75 -15.41
N ARG A 145 -1.11 -0.41 -15.39
CA ARG A 145 -2.30 0.46 -15.52
C ARG A 145 -2.80 0.51 -16.96
N ALA A 146 -1.88 0.46 -17.94
CA ALA A 146 -2.18 0.39 -19.36
C ALA A 146 -2.64 -1.00 -19.85
N GLY A 147 -2.74 -2.00 -18.97
CA GLY A 147 -3.13 -3.36 -19.35
C GLY A 147 -2.02 -4.19 -20.03
N ARG A 148 -0.78 -3.68 -20.04
CA ARG A 148 0.39 -4.25 -20.71
C ARG A 148 1.16 -5.17 -19.76
N LEU A 149 0.64 -6.37 -19.51
CA LEU A 149 1.19 -7.29 -18.50
C LEU A 149 2.64 -7.70 -18.80
N ASP A 150 2.95 -8.10 -20.03
CA ASP A 150 4.27 -8.65 -20.36
C ASP A 150 5.37 -7.58 -20.25
N GLU A 151 5.10 -6.34 -20.64
CA GLU A 151 6.00 -5.21 -20.38
C GLU A 151 6.12 -4.90 -18.90
N ALA A 152 5.02 -4.94 -18.14
CA ALA A 152 5.06 -4.71 -16.71
C ALA A 152 5.93 -5.75 -15.99
N VAL A 153 5.76 -7.03 -16.32
CA VAL A 153 6.55 -8.13 -15.75
C VAL A 153 8.02 -8.00 -16.11
N ARG A 154 8.36 -7.66 -17.36
CA ARG A 154 9.75 -7.44 -17.78
C ARG A 154 10.40 -6.29 -17.02
N ALA A 155 9.74 -5.13 -16.96
CA ALA A 155 10.24 -3.96 -16.23
C ALA A 155 10.41 -4.24 -14.73
N TYR A 156 9.47 -4.97 -14.13
CA TYR A 156 9.55 -5.32 -12.72
C TYR A 156 10.68 -6.32 -12.43
N ARG A 157 10.83 -7.36 -13.26
CA ARG A 157 11.90 -8.35 -13.13
C ARG A 157 13.29 -7.72 -13.26
N SER A 158 13.47 -6.70 -14.11
CA SER A 158 14.74 -5.96 -14.17
C SER A 158 15.02 -5.09 -12.95
N ALA A 159 13.99 -4.70 -12.19
CA ALA A 159 14.13 -3.91 -10.98
C ALA A 159 14.31 -4.76 -9.72
N ILE A 160 13.79 -6.00 -9.71
CA ILE A 160 13.93 -6.91 -8.56
C ILE A 160 15.43 -7.21 -8.35
N GLY A 161 15.93 -6.84 -7.18
CA GLY A 161 17.35 -6.92 -6.81
C GLY A 161 18.00 -5.55 -6.60
N ALA A 162 17.38 -4.47 -7.09
CA ALA A 162 17.76 -3.12 -6.71
C ALA A 162 17.41 -2.86 -5.23
N PRO A 163 18.20 -2.05 -4.49
CA PRO A 163 17.90 -1.71 -3.11
C PRO A 163 16.50 -1.11 -2.94
N GLY A 164 15.74 -1.62 -1.96
CA GLY A 164 14.39 -1.14 -1.67
C GLY A 164 13.27 -1.69 -2.55
N VAL A 165 13.58 -2.48 -3.59
CA VAL A 165 12.56 -3.12 -4.43
C VAL A 165 12.16 -4.49 -3.84
N SER A 166 10.93 -4.57 -3.32
CA SER A 166 10.33 -5.83 -2.86
C SER A 166 10.03 -6.79 -4.01
N ARG A 167 9.86 -8.08 -3.72
CA ARG A 167 9.49 -9.12 -4.71
C ARG A 167 7.99 -9.36 -4.79
N TRP A 168 7.26 -9.19 -3.68
CA TRP A 168 5.83 -9.46 -3.62
C TRP A 168 4.97 -8.78 -4.70
N PRO A 169 5.26 -7.53 -5.15
CA PRO A 169 4.42 -6.87 -6.14
C PRO A 169 4.41 -7.58 -7.50
N LEU A 170 5.40 -8.44 -7.80
CA LEU A 170 5.36 -9.30 -8.98
C LEU A 170 4.20 -10.30 -8.92
N GLY A 171 3.96 -10.91 -7.74
CA GLY A 171 2.83 -11.82 -7.56
C GLY A 171 1.50 -11.07 -7.63
N ALA A 172 1.43 -9.88 -7.06
CA ALA A 172 0.23 -9.02 -7.14
C ALA A 172 -0.06 -8.57 -8.58
N LEU A 173 0.98 -8.34 -9.38
CA LEU A 173 0.87 -8.03 -10.79
C LEU A 173 0.26 -9.20 -11.56
N PHE A 174 0.78 -10.42 -11.42
CA PHE A 174 0.20 -11.60 -12.06
C PHE A 174 -1.25 -11.85 -11.62
N GLU A 175 -1.52 -11.69 -10.32
CA GLU A 175 -2.84 -11.89 -9.77
C GLU A 175 -3.87 -10.88 -10.33
N LYS A 176 -3.49 -9.60 -10.47
CA LYS A 176 -4.34 -8.57 -11.08
C LYS A 176 -4.83 -8.96 -12.47
N PHE A 177 -4.01 -9.69 -13.22
CA PHE A 177 -4.30 -10.14 -14.58
C PHE A 177 -4.80 -11.60 -14.65
N GLY A 178 -5.13 -12.20 -13.51
CA GLY A 178 -5.71 -13.55 -13.46
C GLY A 178 -4.72 -14.69 -13.75
N ARG A 179 -3.42 -14.42 -13.78
CA ARG A 179 -2.37 -15.44 -14.00
C ARG A 179 -2.01 -16.11 -12.67
N ILE A 180 -2.95 -16.91 -12.16
CA ILE A 180 -2.90 -17.44 -10.78
C ILE A 180 -1.67 -18.32 -10.51
N ASP A 181 -1.29 -19.19 -11.46
CA ASP A 181 -0.14 -20.08 -11.28
C ASP A 181 1.19 -19.30 -11.20
N GLU A 182 1.34 -18.28 -12.05
CA GLU A 182 2.51 -17.39 -12.02
C GLU A 182 2.51 -16.49 -10.78
N ALA A 183 1.34 -16.05 -10.32
CA ALA A 183 1.20 -15.31 -9.07
C ALA A 183 1.65 -16.15 -7.87
N ALA A 184 1.22 -17.42 -7.79
CA ALA A 184 1.63 -18.34 -6.74
C ALA A 184 3.15 -18.60 -6.78
N ALA A 185 3.73 -18.78 -7.97
CA ALA A 185 5.18 -18.93 -8.13
C ALA A 185 5.95 -17.67 -7.68
N ALA A 186 5.48 -16.48 -8.06
CA ALA A 186 6.10 -15.21 -7.68
C ALA A 186 5.99 -14.92 -6.17
N TYR A 187 4.84 -15.19 -5.56
CA TYR A 187 4.67 -15.08 -4.11
C TYR A 187 5.54 -16.08 -3.35
N ARG A 188 5.70 -17.32 -3.86
CA ARG A 188 6.63 -18.30 -3.27
C ARG A 188 8.06 -17.77 -3.29
N ALA A 189 8.52 -17.24 -4.41
CA ALA A 189 9.85 -16.61 -4.50
C ALA A 189 10.02 -15.41 -3.54
N ALA A 190 8.95 -14.63 -3.29
CA ALA A 190 8.98 -13.55 -2.30
C ALA A 190 9.09 -14.10 -0.86
N VAL A 191 8.33 -15.15 -0.53
CA VAL A 191 8.38 -15.81 0.78
C VAL A 191 9.77 -16.42 1.04
N ASP A 192 10.37 -17.06 0.02
CA ASP A 192 11.72 -17.64 0.11
C ASP A 192 12.80 -16.56 0.30
N ALA A 193 12.55 -15.34 -0.19
CA ALA A 193 13.41 -14.18 0.03
C ALA A 193 13.17 -13.47 1.39
N GLY A 194 12.33 -14.02 2.26
CA GLY A 194 12.07 -13.49 3.60
C GLY A 194 10.90 -12.50 3.71
N GLU A 195 10.14 -12.27 2.63
CA GLU A 195 8.95 -11.42 2.65
C GLU A 195 7.75 -12.17 3.26
N TRP A 196 7.82 -12.36 4.59
CA TRP A 196 6.89 -13.20 5.35
C TRP A 196 5.42 -12.76 5.27
N HIS A 197 5.17 -11.45 5.11
CA HIS A 197 3.83 -10.87 5.06
C HIS A 197 2.99 -11.41 3.88
N VAL A 198 3.67 -11.91 2.84
CA VAL A 198 3.07 -12.46 1.61
C VAL A 198 2.51 -13.87 1.82
N ARG A 199 2.83 -14.55 2.93
CA ARG A 199 2.37 -15.93 3.19
C ARG A 199 0.84 -16.07 3.17
N LYS A 200 0.10 -15.03 3.58
CA LYS A 200 -1.38 -15.00 3.52
C LYS A 200 -1.90 -15.01 2.08
N ASP A 201 -1.24 -14.30 1.19
CA ASP A 201 -1.62 -14.24 -0.23
C ASP A 201 -1.25 -15.53 -0.95
N LEU A 202 -0.06 -16.08 -0.69
CA LEU A 202 0.34 -17.38 -1.21
C LEU A 202 -0.59 -18.50 -0.72
N ALA A 203 -0.90 -18.56 0.58
CA ALA A 203 -1.81 -19.56 1.13
C ALA A 203 -3.21 -19.48 0.50
N ARG A 204 -3.69 -18.26 0.21
CA ARG A 204 -4.95 -18.06 -0.51
C ARG A 204 -4.91 -18.61 -1.92
N LEU A 205 -3.86 -18.35 -2.69
CA LEU A 205 -3.74 -18.89 -4.04
C LEU A 205 -3.59 -20.42 -4.04
N LEU A 206 -2.80 -20.97 -3.12
CA LEU A 206 -2.64 -22.42 -2.98
C LEU A 206 -3.94 -23.11 -2.59
N ALA A 207 -4.67 -22.54 -1.63
CA ALA A 207 -6.01 -23.03 -1.30
C ALA A 207 -6.96 -22.93 -2.51
N ALA A 208 -6.83 -21.85 -3.29
CA ALA A 208 -7.60 -21.66 -4.52
C ALA A 208 -7.29 -22.70 -5.63
N GLN A 209 -6.13 -23.36 -5.54
CA GLN A 209 -5.68 -24.43 -6.43
C GLN A 209 -5.90 -25.83 -5.84
N GLY A 210 -6.48 -25.93 -4.63
CA GLY A 210 -6.70 -27.20 -3.92
C GLY A 210 -5.51 -27.70 -3.09
N HIS A 211 -4.41 -26.95 -3.01
CA HIS A 211 -3.23 -27.28 -2.20
C HIS A 211 -3.43 -26.88 -0.71
N LEU A 212 -4.47 -27.43 -0.07
CA LEU A 212 -4.93 -27.04 1.26
C LEU A 212 -3.91 -27.32 2.38
N GLU A 213 -3.18 -28.42 2.30
CA GLU A 213 -2.17 -28.81 3.28
C GLU A 213 -0.97 -27.84 3.25
N GLU A 214 -0.52 -27.46 2.06
CA GLU A 214 0.57 -26.50 1.89
C GLU A 214 0.16 -25.11 2.40
N ALA A 215 -1.03 -24.66 2.03
CA ALA A 215 -1.60 -23.41 2.54
C ALA A 215 -1.67 -23.41 4.08
N THR A 216 -2.10 -24.51 4.69
CA THR A 216 -2.18 -24.65 6.16
C THR A 216 -0.81 -24.57 6.82
N ARG A 217 0.21 -25.21 6.24
CA ARG A 217 1.59 -25.12 6.76
C ARG A 217 2.10 -23.69 6.72
N LEU A 218 1.90 -22.97 5.61
CA LEU A 218 2.32 -21.57 5.48
C LEU A 218 1.69 -20.67 6.54
N ILE A 219 0.39 -20.84 6.80
CA ILE A 219 -0.33 -20.06 7.82
C ILE A 219 0.13 -20.42 9.23
N ARG A 220 0.43 -21.69 9.53
CA ARG A 220 1.00 -22.07 10.82
C ARG A 220 2.37 -21.46 11.06
N VAL A 221 3.24 -21.42 10.04
CA VAL A 221 4.53 -20.73 10.13
C VAL A 221 4.34 -19.24 10.39
N LEU A 222 3.40 -18.59 9.69
CA LEU A 222 3.10 -17.18 9.92
C LEU A 222 2.60 -16.92 11.36
N LEU A 223 1.76 -17.79 11.91
CA LEU A 223 1.21 -17.66 13.26
C LEU A 223 2.22 -17.91 14.39
N ALA A 224 3.42 -18.43 14.08
CA ALA A 224 4.51 -18.49 15.04
C ALA A 224 5.07 -17.09 15.36
N GLU A 225 4.89 -16.12 14.45
CA GLU A 225 5.26 -14.73 14.66
C GLU A 225 4.20 -14.00 15.52
N PRO A 226 4.60 -13.21 16.54
CA PRO A 226 3.67 -12.43 17.34
C PRO A 226 2.83 -11.45 16.50
N GLY A 227 1.60 -11.19 16.95
CA GLY A 227 0.72 -10.17 16.35
C GLY A 227 -0.05 -10.59 15.09
N GLN A 228 0.14 -11.81 14.58
CA GLN A 228 -0.53 -12.29 13.36
C GLN A 228 -1.98 -12.76 13.55
N ASN A 229 -2.75 -12.10 14.42
CA ASN A 229 -4.09 -12.54 14.81
C ASN A 229 -5.05 -12.71 13.63
N SER A 230 -4.93 -11.85 12.61
CA SER A 230 -5.76 -11.92 11.40
C SER A 230 -5.55 -13.21 10.58
N ALA A 231 -4.41 -13.89 10.75
CA ALA A 231 -4.10 -15.14 10.04
C ALA A 231 -4.84 -16.36 10.63
N TYR A 232 -5.30 -16.30 11.88
CA TYR A 232 -6.14 -17.36 12.46
C TYR A 232 -7.45 -17.55 11.68
N ARG A 233 -7.97 -16.48 11.04
CA ARG A 233 -9.15 -16.58 10.18
C ARG A 233 -8.91 -17.49 8.98
N GLN A 234 -7.73 -17.43 8.36
CA GLN A 234 -7.36 -18.34 7.29
C GLN A 234 -7.13 -19.76 7.82
N LEU A 235 -6.49 -19.90 8.99
CA LEU A 235 -6.30 -21.22 9.61
C LEU A 235 -7.62 -21.94 9.90
N GLY A 236 -8.58 -21.24 10.51
CA GLY A 236 -9.90 -21.80 10.83
C GLY A 236 -10.65 -22.25 9.59
N TRP A 237 -10.62 -21.45 8.52
CA TRP A 237 -11.19 -21.82 7.23
C TRP A 237 -10.50 -23.05 6.64
N LEU A 238 -9.16 -23.05 6.58
CA LEU A 238 -8.37 -24.13 5.97
C LEU A 238 -8.58 -25.47 6.69
N LEU A 239 -8.57 -25.48 8.02
CA LEU A 239 -8.80 -26.69 8.81
C LEU A 239 -10.23 -27.22 8.61
N THR A 240 -11.22 -26.33 8.53
CA THR A 240 -12.62 -26.71 8.30
C THR A 240 -12.81 -27.29 6.90
N GLU A 241 -12.20 -26.71 5.88
CA GLU A 241 -12.28 -27.20 4.50
C GLU A 241 -11.68 -28.60 4.35
N GLN A 242 -10.58 -28.87 5.07
CA GLN A 242 -9.96 -30.19 5.20
C GLN A 242 -10.72 -31.15 6.14
N ARG A 243 -11.86 -30.74 6.73
CA ARG A 243 -12.62 -31.51 7.74
C ARG A 243 -11.83 -31.87 9.00
N ARG A 244 -10.81 -31.08 9.35
CA ARG A 244 -9.94 -31.25 10.53
C ARG A 244 -10.53 -30.56 11.77
N PHE A 245 -11.79 -30.87 12.09
CA PHE A 245 -12.54 -30.19 13.17
C PHE A 245 -11.91 -30.33 14.55
N ALA A 246 -11.32 -31.49 14.85
CA ALA A 246 -10.61 -31.73 16.10
C ALA A 246 -9.43 -30.75 16.30
N GLU A 247 -8.76 -30.36 15.22
CA GLU A 247 -7.65 -29.39 15.28
C GLU A 247 -8.16 -27.95 15.45
N VAL A 248 -9.32 -27.62 14.88
CA VAL A 248 -9.98 -26.33 15.15
C VAL A 248 -10.32 -26.22 16.64
N GLU A 249 -10.90 -27.25 17.24
CA GLU A 249 -11.22 -27.26 18.66
C GLU A 249 -9.97 -27.20 19.55
N ALA A 250 -8.93 -27.96 19.22
CA ALA A 250 -7.68 -27.94 19.97
C ALA A 250 -7.04 -26.55 19.94
N GLU A 251 -7.01 -25.91 18.77
CA GLU A 251 -6.48 -24.56 18.61
C GLU A 251 -7.36 -23.53 19.35
N ALA A 252 -8.69 -23.69 19.30
CA ALA A 252 -9.61 -22.83 20.03
C ALA A 252 -9.39 -22.90 21.55
N ARG A 253 -9.18 -24.11 22.10
CA ARG A 253 -8.86 -24.29 23.52
C ARG A 253 -7.53 -23.63 23.89
N ARG A 254 -6.51 -23.75 23.03
CA ARG A 254 -5.20 -23.10 23.23
C ARG A 254 -5.32 -21.57 23.27
N LEU A 255 -6.15 -20.99 22.41
CA LEU A 255 -6.30 -19.55 22.28
C LEU A 255 -7.23 -18.93 23.33
N LYS A 256 -8.15 -19.71 23.89
CA LYS A 256 -9.19 -19.22 24.82
C LYS A 256 -8.64 -18.37 25.97
N ASP A 257 -7.56 -18.83 26.58
CA ASP A 257 -7.02 -18.20 27.79
C ASP A 257 -5.79 -17.32 27.51
N ALA A 258 -5.24 -17.36 26.28
CA ALA A 258 -4.00 -16.68 25.91
C ALA A 258 -4.15 -15.61 24.83
N ASN A 259 -5.14 -15.73 23.95
CA ASN A 259 -5.32 -14.86 22.79
C ASN A 259 -6.77 -14.86 22.29
N LEU A 260 -7.62 -14.09 22.98
CA LEU A 260 -9.04 -13.99 22.65
C LEU A 260 -9.29 -13.43 21.24
N ILE A 261 -8.47 -12.48 20.78
CA ILE A 261 -8.59 -11.90 19.43
C ILE A 261 -8.32 -12.96 18.37
N GLY A 262 -7.26 -13.76 18.54
CA GLY A 262 -6.94 -14.91 17.68
C GLY A 262 -8.06 -15.95 17.68
N LEU A 263 -8.64 -16.26 18.85
CA LEU A 263 -9.77 -17.18 18.96
C LEU A 263 -10.98 -16.68 18.15
N CYS A 264 -11.35 -15.40 18.27
CA CYS A 264 -12.44 -14.82 17.51
C CYS A 264 -12.22 -14.96 16.00
N HIS A 265 -11.00 -14.69 15.51
CA HIS A 265 -10.66 -14.87 14.10
C HIS A 265 -10.72 -16.33 13.67
N LEU A 266 -10.18 -17.26 14.46
CA LEU A 266 -10.21 -18.70 14.18
C LEU A 266 -11.65 -19.19 13.99
N LEU A 267 -12.52 -18.90 14.95
CA LEU A 267 -13.92 -19.33 14.93
C LEU A 267 -14.70 -18.65 13.79
N ALA A 268 -14.42 -17.38 13.50
CA ALA A 268 -15.01 -16.69 12.35
C ALA A 268 -14.64 -17.36 11.02
N GLY A 269 -13.37 -17.76 10.86
CA GLY A 269 -12.90 -18.50 9.68
C GLY A 269 -13.54 -19.87 9.53
N ALA A 270 -13.63 -20.62 10.64
CA ALA A 270 -14.27 -21.93 10.68
C ALA A 270 -15.77 -21.84 10.34
N ARG A 271 -16.48 -20.91 10.97
CA ARG A 271 -17.89 -20.64 10.68
C ARG A 271 -18.11 -20.22 9.23
N GLN A 272 -17.23 -19.38 8.69
CA GLN A 272 -17.32 -18.98 7.29
C GLN A 272 -17.26 -20.18 6.37
N SER A 273 -16.28 -21.08 6.51
CA SER A 273 -16.21 -22.32 5.72
C SER A 273 -17.47 -23.17 5.91
N ALA A 274 -17.93 -23.37 7.16
CA ALA A 274 -19.11 -24.19 7.47
C ALA A 274 -20.40 -23.67 6.82
N ASN A 275 -20.66 -22.36 6.87
CA ASN A 275 -21.85 -21.75 6.27
C ASN A 275 -21.90 -21.92 4.74
N TYR A 276 -20.75 -21.95 4.06
CA TYR A 276 -20.71 -22.22 2.62
C TYR A 276 -21.01 -23.69 2.26
N HIS A 277 -20.97 -24.60 3.23
CA HIS A 277 -21.41 -26.00 3.06
C HIS A 277 -22.91 -26.18 3.34
N GLU A 278 -23.59 -25.24 4.02
CA GLU A 278 -25.06 -25.29 4.24
C GLU A 278 -25.87 -25.04 2.96
N ASP A 279 -25.37 -24.20 2.05
CA ASP A 279 -25.99 -23.89 0.76
C ASP A 279 -25.57 -24.85 -0.39
N CYS A 280 -24.82 -25.92 -0.08
CA CYS A 280 -24.30 -26.84 -1.10
C CYS A 280 -25.33 -27.95 -1.39
N PRO A 281 -25.83 -28.09 -2.63
CA PRO A 281 -26.85 -29.10 -2.95
C PRO A 281 -26.34 -30.52 -2.65
N ALA A 282 -27.20 -31.34 -2.05
CA ALA A 282 -26.87 -32.70 -1.63
C ALA A 282 -26.32 -33.55 -2.79
N GLY A 283 -25.09 -34.06 -2.65
CA GLY A 283 -24.46 -34.95 -3.65
C GLY A 283 -23.07 -34.51 -4.17
N CYS A 284 -22.43 -33.49 -3.59
CA CYS A 284 -21.10 -33.06 -4.01
C CYS A 284 -20.00 -34.03 -3.51
N GLU A 285 -19.75 -35.09 -4.29
CA GLU A 285 -18.57 -35.95 -4.14
C GLU A 285 -17.30 -35.25 -4.65
N GLY A 286 -16.17 -35.59 -4.04
CA GLY A 286 -14.90 -34.85 -4.10
C GLY A 286 -14.44 -34.44 -5.50
N GLY A 287 -14.22 -33.14 -5.68
CA GLY A 287 -13.60 -32.55 -6.87
C GLY A 287 -14.12 -31.16 -7.23
N THR A 288 -15.38 -30.87 -6.89
CA THR A 288 -16.07 -29.59 -7.22
C THR A 288 -16.59 -28.86 -5.96
N ARG A 289 -15.87 -28.99 -4.85
CA ARG A 289 -16.08 -28.13 -3.68
C ARG A 289 -15.71 -26.71 -4.03
N VAL A 290 -16.55 -25.75 -3.66
CA VAL A 290 -16.43 -24.34 -4.03
C VAL A 290 -15.12 -23.75 -3.51
N VAL A 291 -14.10 -23.84 -4.36
CA VAL A 291 -12.82 -23.18 -4.16
C VAL A 291 -13.00 -21.73 -4.60
N ARG A 292 -13.55 -20.90 -3.72
CA ARG A 292 -13.42 -19.44 -3.77
C ARG A 292 -13.85 -18.89 -2.41
N HIS A 293 -13.11 -17.89 -1.93
CA HIS A 293 -13.32 -17.15 -0.67
C HIS A 293 -12.62 -17.70 0.59
N LEU A 294 -11.37 -18.17 0.49
CA LEU A 294 -10.48 -18.11 1.67
C LEU A 294 -10.38 -16.63 2.11
N PRO A 295 -10.52 -16.33 3.42
CA PRO A 295 -10.53 -14.95 3.89
C PRO A 295 -9.23 -14.20 3.59
N GLY A 296 -9.32 -13.09 2.86
CA GLY A 296 -8.17 -12.30 2.43
C GLY A 296 -8.45 -10.80 2.37
N HIS A 297 -7.47 -10.01 1.89
CA HIS A 297 -7.52 -8.54 1.89
C HIS A 297 -8.72 -7.93 1.13
N ARG A 298 -9.46 -8.73 0.36
CA ARG A 298 -10.63 -8.34 -0.46
C ARG A 298 -11.99 -8.82 0.08
N ASP A 299 -12.06 -9.41 1.27
CA ASP A 299 -13.33 -9.83 1.88
C ASP A 299 -14.29 -8.67 2.21
N ASN A 300 -13.87 -7.41 2.02
CA ASN A 300 -14.68 -6.21 2.23
C ASN A 300 -15.39 -5.68 0.97
N VAL A 301 -15.27 -6.34 -0.19
CA VAL A 301 -16.15 -5.98 -1.32
C VAL A 301 -17.52 -6.56 -1.02
N ARG A 302 -18.44 -5.67 -0.61
CA ARG A 302 -19.86 -5.95 -0.42
C ARG A 302 -20.36 -6.89 -1.52
N ARG A 303 -21.05 -7.97 -1.14
CA ARG A 303 -21.92 -8.69 -2.06
C ARG A 303 -22.87 -7.65 -2.68
N ASP A 304 -22.79 -7.47 -3.99
CA ASP A 304 -23.85 -6.78 -4.71
C ASP A 304 -25.10 -7.66 -4.57
N PRO A 305 -26.24 -7.16 -4.02
CA PRO A 305 -27.41 -7.99 -3.79
C PRO A 305 -28.22 -8.31 -5.07
N ALA A 306 -27.63 -8.16 -6.26
CA ALA A 306 -28.30 -8.46 -7.52
C ALA A 306 -27.37 -9.25 -8.46
N GLY A 307 -27.73 -10.51 -8.70
CA GLY A 307 -27.08 -11.43 -9.61
C GLY A 307 -27.53 -12.86 -9.34
#